data_AF-A0A2N2Y342-F1
#
_entry.id   AF-A0A2N2Y342-F1
#
_cell.length_a   1.000
_cell.length_b   1.000
_cell.length_c   1.000
_cell.angle_alpha   90.00
_cell.angle_beta   90.00
_cell.angle_gamma   90.00
#
_symmetry.space_group_name_H-M   'P 1'
#
loop_
_entity.id
_entity.type
_entity.pdbx_description
1 polymer ?
#
loop_
_entity_poly.entity_id
_entity_poly.type
_entity_poly.pdbx_seq_one_letter_code
_entity_poly.pdbx_strand_id
1 'polypeptide(L)'
;MFALLYIGLILEPHLGKSRFLAAYLFCGITGSVASIWWNDMTISAGASGAIFGMYGVFLALLTTNLLPDTVKKRLLASTFLFVLYNIVYGLTTENNVDNAAHIGGLLCGLIIGFAYFPSLKKAGFPSLKYATIGLLTALLLWFSTSVCRSLPNDFGKYEAAMKRVFAMEAMALEIFSLPKGTPDEVYLKEIRERGIYYWNENINVINSFKNLELPQPIRERNSRLKKYFEIRAESYELMYKGIEEGTDKYNFKIGEYNRKIEYILKELRGNSK
;
A
#
# COMPACT_ATOMS: atom_id res chain seq x y z
N MET A 1 15.25 -3.94 17.59
CA MET A 1 16.35 -4.95 17.62
C MET A 1 16.55 -5.54 19.01
N PHE A 2 16.65 -4.74 20.08
CA PHE A 2 16.77 -5.24 21.46
C PHE A 2 15.67 -6.23 21.87
N ALA A 3 14.40 -5.93 21.54
CA ALA A 3 13.28 -6.83 21.83
C ALA A 3 13.43 -8.22 21.16
N LEU A 4 13.94 -8.26 19.92
CA LEU A 4 14.22 -9.50 19.21
C LEU A 4 15.37 -10.29 19.86
N LEU A 5 16.45 -9.59 20.23
CA LEU A 5 17.58 -10.22 20.93
C LEU A 5 17.11 -10.82 22.25
N TYR A 6 16.37 -10.05 23.05
CA TYR A 6 15.87 -10.48 24.35
C TYR A 6 14.96 -11.70 24.24
N ILE A 7 13.93 -11.65 23.38
CA ILE A 7 13.02 -12.78 23.21
C ILE A 7 13.72 -13.98 22.55
N GLY A 8 14.68 -13.74 21.66
CA GLY A 8 15.51 -14.77 21.03
C GLY A 8 16.31 -15.57 22.04
N LEU A 9 17.02 -14.88 22.94
CA LEU A 9 17.83 -15.50 24.01
C LEU A 9 16.99 -16.39 24.93
N ILE A 10 15.71 -16.06 25.15
CA ILE A 10 14.81 -16.85 25.97
C ILE A 10 14.19 -18.01 25.17
N LEU A 11 13.69 -17.73 23.98
CA LEU A 11 12.78 -18.64 23.26
C LEU A 11 13.52 -19.64 22.37
N GLU A 12 14.66 -19.26 21.77
CA GLU A 12 15.44 -20.14 20.88
C GLU A 12 15.92 -21.42 21.58
N PRO A 13 16.44 -21.40 22.83
CA PRO A 13 16.82 -22.61 23.55
C PRO A 13 15.67 -23.60 23.76
N HIS A 14 14.44 -23.10 23.92
CA HIS A 14 13.26 -23.94 24.13
C HIS A 14 12.68 -24.48 22.82
N LEU A 15 12.72 -23.70 21.74
CA LEU A 15 12.14 -24.08 20.45
C LEU A 15 13.11 -24.89 19.57
N GLY A 16 14.41 -24.57 19.67
CA GLY A 16 15.43 -24.90 18.70
C GLY A 16 15.36 -24.02 17.44
N LYS A 17 16.51 -23.89 16.76
CA LYS A 17 16.73 -22.98 15.62
C LYS A 17 15.64 -23.03 14.54
N SER A 18 15.24 -24.23 14.12
CA SER A 18 14.29 -24.40 13.02
C SER A 18 12.88 -23.91 13.36
N ARG A 19 12.39 -24.18 14.58
CA ARG A 19 11.05 -23.75 15.02
C ARG A 19 11.04 -22.24 15.26
N PHE A 20 12.13 -21.71 15.83
CA PHE A 20 12.31 -20.28 16.04
C PHE A 20 12.29 -19.52 14.71
N LEU A 21 13.11 -19.94 13.74
CA LEU A 21 13.16 -19.33 12.41
C LEU A 21 11.82 -19.42 11.68
N ALA A 22 11.19 -20.60 11.67
CA ALA A 22 9.89 -20.77 11.03
C ALA A 22 8.81 -19.88 11.67
N ALA A 23 8.75 -19.83 13.00
CA ALA A 23 7.80 -18.96 13.71
C ALA A 23 8.04 -17.48 13.38
N TYR A 24 9.30 -17.04 13.39
CA TYR A 24 9.66 -15.65 13.07
C TYR A 24 9.20 -15.26 11.67
N LEU A 25 9.48 -16.10 10.67
CA LEU A 25 9.06 -15.86 9.29
C LEU A 25 7.54 -15.87 9.13
N PHE A 26 6.84 -16.84 9.73
CA PHE A 26 5.38 -16.93 9.64
C PHE A 26 4.68 -15.73 10.28
N CYS A 27 5.17 -15.31 11.45
CA CYS A 27 4.65 -14.13 12.14
C CYS A 27 4.93 -12.84 11.34
N GLY A 28 6.10 -12.73 10.71
CA GLY A 28 6.42 -11.63 9.82
C GLY A 28 5.46 -11.54 8.64
N ILE A 29 5.28 -12.65 7.91
CA ILE A 29 4.37 -12.72 6.76
C ILE A 29 2.94 -12.40 7.19
N THR A 30 2.45 -13.01 8.28
CA THR A 30 1.07 -12.79 8.74
C THR A 30 0.86 -11.36 9.23
N GLY A 31 1.84 -10.78 9.92
CA GLY A 31 1.82 -9.36 10.31
C GLY A 31 1.77 -8.44 9.10
N SER A 32 2.59 -8.69 8.06
CA SER A 32 2.55 -7.92 6.81
C SER A 32 1.22 -8.06 6.08
N VAL A 33 0.62 -9.26 6.05
CA VAL A 33 -0.70 -9.46 5.46
C VAL A 33 -1.78 -8.69 6.22
N ALA A 34 -1.76 -8.72 7.55
CA ALA A 34 -2.69 -7.95 8.38
C ALA A 34 -2.52 -6.44 8.18
N SER A 35 -1.28 -5.97 8.03
CA SER A 35 -0.96 -4.58 7.70
C SER A 35 -1.59 -4.13 6.39
N ILE A 36 -1.34 -4.88 5.31
CA ILE A 36 -1.85 -4.56 3.96
C ILE A 36 -3.38 -4.60 3.94
N TRP A 37 -3.98 -5.52 4.68
CA TRP A 37 -5.43 -5.65 4.75
C TRP A 37 -6.09 -4.46 5.46
N TRP A 38 -5.44 -3.91 6.49
CA TRP A 38 -6.05 -2.89 7.35
C TRP A 38 -5.68 -1.46 6.95
N ASN A 39 -4.56 -1.26 6.27
CA ASN A 39 -4.06 0.07 5.93
C ASN A 39 -4.08 0.34 4.42
N ASP A 40 -4.73 1.43 4.02
CA ASP A 40 -4.89 1.80 2.61
C ASP A 40 -3.62 2.37 1.96
N MET A 41 -2.74 3.04 2.73
CA MET A 41 -1.57 3.78 2.20
C MET A 41 -0.37 3.85 3.17
N THR A 42 -0.25 2.96 4.15
CA THR A 42 0.95 2.96 5.01
C THR A 42 1.99 1.99 4.48
N ILE A 43 3.19 2.51 4.20
CA ILE A 43 4.37 1.68 3.99
C ILE A 43 4.81 1.18 5.36
N SER A 44 4.25 0.04 5.77
CA SER A 44 4.72 -0.64 6.97
C SER A 44 5.96 -1.48 6.62
N ALA A 45 7.13 -0.92 6.89
CA ALA A 45 8.40 -1.61 6.76
C ALA A 45 9.01 -1.82 8.15
N GLY A 46 8.93 -3.05 8.68
CA GLY A 46 9.52 -3.32 9.98
C GLY A 46 9.48 -4.78 10.41
N ALA A 47 10.52 -5.20 11.13
CA ALA A 47 10.59 -6.49 11.79
C ALA A 47 9.66 -6.62 13.01
N SER A 48 8.96 -5.54 13.39
CA SER A 48 8.17 -5.46 14.62
C SER A 48 6.98 -6.42 14.65
N GLY A 49 6.28 -6.63 13.53
CA GLY A 49 5.22 -7.65 13.45
C GLY A 49 5.73 -9.06 13.76
N ALA A 50 6.89 -9.44 13.22
CA ALA A 50 7.54 -10.72 13.53
C ALA A 50 7.94 -10.81 15.01
N ILE A 51 8.47 -9.73 15.59
CA ILE A 51 8.85 -9.66 17.01
C ILE A 51 7.61 -9.86 17.91
N PHE A 52 6.50 -9.17 17.63
CA PHE A 52 5.24 -9.36 18.35
C PHE A 52 4.73 -10.78 18.25
N GLY A 53 4.89 -11.43 17.09
CA GLY A 53 4.59 -12.85 16.98
C GLY A 53 5.49 -13.73 17.83
N MET A 54 6.77 -13.45 17.96
CA MET A 54 7.63 -14.20 18.89
C MET A 54 7.21 -14.03 20.35
N TYR A 55 6.74 -12.85 20.73
CA TYR A 55 6.10 -12.64 22.04
C TYR A 55 4.77 -13.38 22.17
N GLY A 56 3.98 -13.50 21.10
CA GLY A 56 2.78 -14.34 21.05
C GLY A 56 3.08 -15.83 21.25
N VAL A 57 4.11 -16.35 20.59
CA VAL A 57 4.60 -17.72 20.82
C VAL A 57 4.97 -17.89 22.29
N PHE A 58 5.74 -16.95 22.83
CA PHE A 58 6.17 -17.03 24.21
C PHE A 58 5.01 -16.97 25.21
N LEU A 59 4.03 -16.08 25.00
CA LEU A 59 2.81 -16.01 25.80
C LEU A 59 2.03 -17.33 25.76
N ALA A 60 1.84 -17.92 24.57
CA ALA A 60 1.19 -19.22 24.46
C ALA A 60 1.93 -20.29 25.28
N LEU A 61 3.25 -20.41 25.12
CA LEU A 61 4.04 -21.39 25.88
C LEU A 61 4.02 -21.13 27.39
N LEU A 62 4.03 -19.88 27.83
CA LEU A 62 3.90 -19.51 29.24
C LEU A 62 2.56 -19.95 29.82
N THR A 63 1.48 -20.08 29.04
CA THR A 63 0.22 -20.62 29.56
C THR A 63 0.22 -22.15 29.70
N THR A 64 1.17 -22.86 29.09
CA THR A 64 1.32 -24.31 29.16
C THR A 64 2.12 -24.78 30.39
N ASN A 65 2.33 -26.09 30.52
CA ASN A 65 3.17 -26.70 31.56
C ASN A 65 4.62 -26.99 31.11
N LEU A 66 5.10 -26.33 30.04
CA LEU A 66 6.49 -26.46 29.58
C LEU A 66 7.52 -25.79 30.50
N LEU A 67 7.10 -24.77 31.26
CA LEU A 67 7.98 -23.99 32.12
C LEU A 67 7.54 -24.12 33.59
N PRO A 68 8.49 -24.11 34.55
CA PRO A 68 8.17 -24.15 35.98
C PRO A 68 7.28 -22.98 36.43
N ASP A 69 6.31 -23.27 37.30
CA ASP A 69 5.33 -22.28 37.79
C ASP A 69 5.97 -21.09 38.54
N THR A 70 7.14 -21.32 39.15
CA THR A 70 7.90 -20.30 39.91
C THR A 70 8.36 -19.14 39.04
N VAL A 71 8.65 -19.40 37.76
CA VAL A 71 9.18 -18.40 36.82
C VAL A 71 8.08 -17.91 35.86
N LYS A 72 7.13 -18.79 35.53
CA LYS A 72 6.00 -18.56 34.62
C LYS A 72 5.18 -17.32 34.96
N LYS A 73 4.77 -17.15 36.23
CA LYS A 73 3.89 -16.03 36.62
C LYS A 73 4.53 -14.66 36.37
N ARG A 74 5.82 -14.52 36.73
CA ARG A 74 6.57 -13.26 36.55
C ARG A 74 6.78 -12.95 35.07
N LEU A 75 7.20 -13.94 34.28
CA LEU A 75 7.42 -13.77 32.84
C LEU A 75 6.12 -13.49 32.07
N LEU A 76 5.02 -14.13 32.47
CA LEU A 76 3.70 -13.87 31.90
C LEU A 76 3.27 -12.42 32.15
N ALA A 77 3.37 -11.96 33.40
CA ALA A 77 3.01 -10.59 33.75
C ALA A 77 3.87 -9.57 33.00
N SER A 78 5.20 -9.72 33.00
CA SER A 78 6.09 -8.77 32.32
C SER A 78 5.91 -8.78 30.81
N THR A 79 5.72 -9.95 30.20
CA THR A 79 5.50 -10.07 28.76
C THR A 79 4.15 -9.48 28.34
N PHE A 80 3.10 -9.78 29.08
CA PHE A 80 1.77 -9.23 28.82
C PHE A 80 1.77 -7.71 28.93
N LEU A 81 2.38 -7.16 29.99
CA LEU A 81 2.52 -5.71 30.16
C LEU A 81 3.32 -5.06 29.03
N PHE A 82 4.41 -5.69 28.59
CA PHE A 82 5.18 -5.20 27.45
C PHE A 82 4.34 -5.15 26.16
N VAL A 83 3.62 -6.23 25.84
CA VAL A 83 2.76 -6.30 24.64
C VAL A 83 1.65 -5.25 24.72
N LEU A 84 0.95 -5.17 25.86
CA LEU A 84 -0.12 -4.21 26.08
C LEU A 84 0.37 -2.77 25.94
N TYR A 85 1.48 -2.44 26.59
CA TYR A 85 2.08 -1.11 26.52
C TYR A 85 2.39 -0.70 25.08
N ASN A 86 3.05 -1.57 24.29
CA ASN A 86 3.42 -1.21 22.93
C ASN A 86 2.21 -1.07 21.99
N ILE A 87 1.15 -1.89 22.16
CA ILE A 87 -0.09 -1.74 21.38
C ILE A 87 -0.79 -0.41 21.73
N VAL A 88 -0.92 -0.10 23.02
CA VAL A 88 -1.53 1.17 23.48
C VAL A 88 -0.70 2.36 23.01
N TYR A 89 0.62 2.26 23.11
CA TYR A 89 1.54 3.28 22.60
C TYR A 89 1.37 3.47 21.08
N GLY A 90 1.17 2.39 20.33
CA GLY A 90 0.93 2.45 18.89
C GLY A 90 -0.42 3.05 18.47
N LEU A 91 -1.39 3.19 19.40
CA LEU A 91 -2.64 3.91 19.13
C LEU A 91 -2.46 5.43 19.09
N THR A 92 -1.31 5.94 19.57
CA THR A 92 -1.01 7.36 19.50
C THR A 92 -0.65 7.76 18.06
N THR A 93 -1.37 8.74 17.51
CA THR A 93 -1.28 9.18 16.11
C THR A 93 0.07 9.77 15.70
N GLU A 94 0.95 10.06 16.65
CA GLU A 94 2.22 10.75 16.40
C GLU A 94 3.34 9.83 15.87
N ASN A 95 3.21 8.51 16.02
CA ASN A 95 4.36 7.61 15.92
C ASN A 95 4.40 6.67 14.69
N ASN A 96 3.47 6.81 13.73
CA ASN A 96 3.40 5.95 12.52
C ASN A 96 3.57 4.43 12.85
N VAL A 97 3.00 3.98 13.97
CA VAL A 97 3.11 2.58 14.41
C VAL A 97 2.01 1.76 13.76
N ASP A 98 2.42 0.67 13.10
CA ASP A 98 1.47 -0.26 12.51
C ASP A 98 0.98 -1.31 13.51
N ASN A 99 -0.11 -0.97 14.20
CA ASN A 99 -0.77 -1.87 15.13
C ASN A 99 -1.43 -3.08 14.44
N ALA A 100 -1.82 -2.97 13.17
CA ALA A 100 -2.37 -4.11 12.44
C ALA A 100 -1.28 -5.20 12.25
N ALA A 101 -0.05 -4.81 11.93
CA ALA A 101 1.09 -5.73 11.89
C ALA A 101 1.39 -6.35 13.27
N HIS A 102 1.33 -5.56 14.35
CA HIS A 102 1.61 -6.06 15.71
C HIS A 102 0.56 -7.08 16.16
N ILE A 103 -0.73 -6.77 15.98
CA ILE A 103 -1.85 -7.64 16.36
C ILE A 103 -1.84 -8.91 15.49
N GLY A 104 -1.69 -8.76 14.16
CA GLY A 104 -1.62 -9.90 13.25
C GLY A 104 -0.45 -10.84 13.56
N GLY A 105 0.73 -10.27 13.83
CA GLY A 105 1.90 -11.01 14.28
C GLY A 105 1.66 -11.74 15.60
N LEU A 106 1.15 -11.03 16.62
CA LEU A 106 0.87 -11.58 17.96
C LEU A 106 -0.09 -12.77 17.91
N LEU A 107 -1.21 -12.64 17.18
CA LEU A 107 -2.20 -13.70 17.02
C LEU A 107 -1.62 -14.92 16.29
N CYS A 108 -0.85 -14.70 15.23
CA CYS A 108 -0.11 -15.76 14.54
C CYS A 108 0.82 -16.50 15.51
N GLY A 109 1.57 -15.75 16.32
CA GLY A 109 2.46 -16.27 17.33
C GLY A 109 1.76 -17.14 18.37
N LEU A 110 0.62 -16.69 18.89
CA LEU A 110 -0.18 -17.47 19.85
C LEU A 110 -0.59 -18.82 19.26
N ILE A 111 -1.10 -18.82 18.03
CA ILE A 111 -1.50 -20.05 17.30
C ILE A 111 -0.29 -20.98 17.12
N ILE A 112 0.84 -20.46 16.66
CA ILE A 112 2.06 -21.23 16.45
C ILE A 112 2.59 -21.82 17.77
N GLY A 113 2.58 -21.05 18.86
CA GLY A 113 3.02 -21.51 20.17
C GLY A 113 2.19 -22.70 20.67
N PHE A 114 0.86 -22.63 20.56
CA PHE A 114 0.00 -23.77 20.87
C PHE A 114 0.20 -24.95 19.92
N ALA A 115 0.38 -24.70 18.62
CA ALA A 115 0.66 -25.75 17.64
C ALA A 115 1.98 -26.48 17.91
N TYR A 116 3.02 -25.78 18.36
CA TYR A 116 4.32 -26.39 18.69
C TYR A 116 4.31 -27.19 19.98
N PHE A 117 3.47 -26.84 20.97
CA PHE A 117 3.44 -27.43 22.30
C PHE A 117 3.46 -28.98 22.33
N PRO A 118 2.63 -29.71 21.56
CA PRO A 118 2.67 -31.18 21.55
C PRO A 118 4.03 -31.75 21.13
N SER A 119 4.66 -31.14 20.13
CA SER A 119 5.97 -31.56 19.60
C SER A 119 7.14 -31.18 20.52
N LEU A 120 6.96 -30.16 21.36
CA LEU A 120 7.93 -29.76 22.38
C LEU A 120 7.87 -30.70 23.59
N LYS A 121 6.66 -31.11 24.01
CA LYS A 121 6.48 -32.09 25.08
C LYS A 121 6.98 -33.48 24.70
N LYS A 122 6.84 -33.87 23.43
CA LYS A 122 7.29 -35.14 22.87
C LYS A 122 8.59 -35.00 22.06
N ALA A 123 9.63 -34.43 22.68
CA ALA A 123 10.88 -34.08 21.99
C ALA A 123 11.59 -35.26 21.28
N GLY A 124 11.34 -36.51 21.70
CA GLY A 124 11.87 -37.72 21.05
C GLY A 124 11.24 -38.10 19.70
N PHE A 125 10.22 -37.37 19.23
CA PHE A 125 9.51 -37.64 17.97
C PHE A 125 9.73 -36.51 16.96
N PRO A 126 10.84 -36.51 16.19
CA PRO A 126 11.14 -35.46 15.23
C PRO A 126 10.10 -35.37 14.09
N SER A 127 9.43 -36.48 13.76
CA SER A 127 8.35 -36.48 12.76
C SER A 127 7.21 -35.52 13.13
N LEU A 128 6.80 -35.48 14.40
CA LEU A 128 5.76 -34.58 14.87
C LEU A 128 6.18 -33.10 14.72
N LYS A 129 7.45 -32.78 14.99
CA LYS A 129 8.01 -31.44 14.79
C LYS A 129 7.88 -31.00 13.34
N TYR A 130 8.37 -31.80 12.40
CA TYR A 130 8.39 -31.43 10.98
C TYR A 130 6.99 -31.48 10.35
N ALA A 131 6.12 -32.38 10.81
CA ALA A 131 4.71 -32.40 10.43
C ALA A 131 3.99 -31.12 10.84
N THR A 132 4.19 -30.63 12.07
CA THR A 132 3.61 -29.36 12.53
C THR A 132 4.12 -28.18 11.71
N ILE A 133 5.44 -28.09 11.47
CA ILE A 133 6.01 -27.01 10.64
C ILE A 133 5.46 -27.08 9.22
N GLY A 134 5.38 -28.28 8.61
CA GLY A 134 4.85 -28.49 7.27
C GLY A 134 3.39 -28.07 7.16
N LEU A 135 2.54 -28.46 8.12
CA LEU A 135 1.13 -28.07 8.17
C LEU A 135 0.97 -26.54 8.27
N LEU A 136 1.70 -25.90 9.18
CA LEU A 136 1.67 -24.43 9.33
C LEU A 136 2.13 -23.71 8.06
N THR A 137 3.15 -24.26 7.38
CA THR A 137 3.62 -23.72 6.09
C THR A 137 2.53 -23.81 5.04
N ALA A 138 1.87 -24.97 4.90
CA ALA A 138 0.80 -25.17 3.93
C ALA A 138 -0.39 -24.22 4.20
N LEU A 139 -0.79 -24.07 5.46
CA LEU A 139 -1.85 -23.14 5.87
C LEU A 139 -1.47 -21.69 5.59
N LEU A 140 -0.23 -21.29 5.88
CA LEU A 140 0.25 -19.94 5.60
C LEU A 140 0.28 -19.63 4.11
N LEU A 141 0.77 -20.56 3.27
CA LEU A 141 0.79 -20.40 1.82
C LEU A 141 -0.63 -20.32 1.26
N TRP A 142 -1.54 -21.18 1.72
CA TRP A 142 -2.95 -21.12 1.32
C TRP A 142 -3.60 -19.79 1.73
N PHE A 143 -3.42 -19.37 2.98
CA PHE A 143 -3.99 -18.10 3.47
C PHE A 143 -3.41 -16.89 2.72
N SER A 144 -2.08 -16.82 2.57
CA SER A 144 -1.40 -15.74 1.86
C SER A 144 -1.83 -15.67 0.40
N THR A 145 -1.91 -16.81 -0.30
CA THR A 145 -2.37 -16.83 -1.71
C THR A 145 -3.85 -16.46 -1.84
N SER A 146 -4.70 -16.89 -0.90
CA SER A 146 -6.10 -16.48 -0.86
C SER A 146 -6.21 -14.96 -0.68
N VAL A 147 -5.47 -14.37 0.25
CA VAL A 147 -5.50 -12.92 0.48
C VAL A 147 -4.98 -12.16 -0.75
N CYS A 148 -3.85 -12.57 -1.33
CA CYS A 148 -3.31 -11.94 -2.54
C CYS A 148 -4.26 -12.04 -3.75
N ARG A 149 -5.15 -13.05 -3.80
CA ARG A 149 -6.15 -13.17 -4.87
C ARG A 149 -7.43 -12.40 -4.58
N SER A 150 -7.79 -12.24 -3.31
CA SER A 150 -9.01 -11.53 -2.89
C SER A 150 -8.83 -10.02 -2.81
N LEU A 151 -7.62 -9.52 -2.56
CA LEU A 151 -7.34 -8.09 -2.51
C LEU A 151 -7.47 -7.47 -3.92
N PRO A 152 -8.35 -6.48 -4.13
CA PRO A 152 -8.46 -5.79 -5.41
C PRO A 152 -7.13 -5.13 -5.77
N ASN A 153 -6.56 -5.47 -6.94
CA ASN A 153 -5.39 -4.77 -7.46
C ASN A 153 -5.76 -3.43 -8.13
N ASP A 154 -6.63 -2.67 -7.49
CA ASP A 154 -7.17 -1.43 -8.04
C ASP A 154 -6.11 -0.33 -8.10
N PHE A 155 -5.20 -0.32 -7.13
CA PHE A 155 -4.03 0.55 -7.15
C PHE A 155 -3.09 0.24 -8.33
N GLY A 156 -2.79 -1.04 -8.60
CA GLY A 156 -1.96 -1.43 -9.74
C GLY A 156 -2.61 -1.10 -11.09
N LYS A 157 -3.94 -1.29 -11.21
CA LYS A 157 -4.70 -0.84 -12.39
C LYS A 157 -4.63 0.69 -12.55
N TYR A 158 -4.77 1.42 -11.45
CA TYR A 158 -4.66 2.88 -11.42
C TYR A 158 -3.27 3.36 -11.87
N GLU A 159 -2.18 2.81 -11.32
CA GLU A 159 -0.81 3.17 -11.72
C GLU A 159 -0.55 2.90 -13.20
N ALA A 160 -0.95 1.74 -13.71
CA ALA A 160 -0.80 1.39 -15.11
C ALA A 160 -1.59 2.33 -16.03
N ALA A 161 -2.80 2.74 -15.62
CA ALA A 161 -3.59 3.71 -16.35
C ALA A 161 -2.99 5.12 -16.28
N MET A 162 -2.48 5.56 -15.13
CA MET A 162 -1.87 6.88 -14.97
C MET A 162 -0.61 7.07 -15.81
N LYS A 163 0.19 6.01 -16.04
CA LYS A 163 1.31 6.06 -17.00
C LYS A 163 0.85 6.43 -18.41
N ARG A 164 -0.29 5.89 -18.84
CA ARG A 164 -0.90 6.25 -20.14
C ARG A 164 -1.41 7.69 -20.12
N VAL A 165 -2.01 8.12 -19.01
CA VAL A 165 -2.50 9.50 -18.86
C VAL A 165 -1.37 10.52 -19.07
N PHE A 166 -0.23 10.31 -18.41
CA PHE A 166 0.92 11.22 -18.55
C PHE A 166 1.52 11.21 -19.96
N ALA A 167 1.57 10.05 -20.62
CA ALA A 167 2.02 9.97 -22.01
C ALA A 167 1.08 10.74 -22.96
N MET A 168 -0.23 10.56 -22.80
CA MET A 168 -1.24 11.27 -23.61
C MET A 168 -1.25 12.77 -23.34
N GLU A 169 -1.09 13.18 -22.08
CA GLU A 169 -0.90 14.60 -21.74
C GLU A 169 0.32 15.19 -22.44
N ALA A 170 1.48 14.51 -22.40
CA ALA A 170 2.68 14.97 -23.07
C ALA A 170 2.46 15.11 -24.59
N MET A 171 1.84 14.11 -25.23
CA MET A 171 1.50 14.15 -26.65
C MET A 171 0.52 15.28 -27.00
N ALA A 172 -0.46 15.55 -26.15
CA ALA A 172 -1.41 16.64 -26.36
C ALA A 172 -0.73 18.02 -26.31
N LEU A 173 0.27 18.18 -25.44
CA LEU A 173 1.02 19.43 -25.24
C LEU A 173 2.08 19.71 -26.32
N GLU A 174 2.40 18.75 -27.19
CA GLU A 174 3.41 18.92 -28.25
C GLU A 174 3.10 20.08 -29.20
N ILE A 175 1.82 20.47 -29.34
CA ILE A 175 1.42 21.64 -30.11
C ILE A 175 2.17 22.92 -29.71
N PHE A 176 2.47 23.08 -28.41
CA PHE A 176 3.20 24.25 -27.91
C PHE A 176 4.69 24.23 -28.26
N SER A 177 5.18 23.11 -28.81
CA SER A 177 6.55 22.93 -29.28
C SER A 177 6.67 23.01 -30.81
N LEU A 178 5.58 23.27 -31.53
CA LEU A 178 5.61 23.43 -32.98
C LEU A 178 6.49 24.62 -33.40
N PRO A 179 7.27 24.51 -34.50
CA PRO A 179 8.12 25.59 -34.97
C PRO A 179 7.34 26.87 -35.30
N LYS A 180 7.98 28.03 -35.09
CA LYS A 180 7.43 29.30 -35.56
C LYS A 180 7.27 29.27 -37.09
N GLY A 181 6.14 29.75 -37.60
CA GLY A 181 5.83 29.75 -39.03
C GLY A 181 5.24 28.43 -39.53
N THR A 182 4.89 27.49 -38.65
CA THR A 182 4.11 26.30 -39.02
C THR A 182 2.79 26.74 -39.67
N PRO A 183 2.41 26.18 -40.84
CA PRO A 183 1.16 26.54 -41.51
C PRO A 183 -0.08 26.26 -40.67
N ASP A 184 -1.11 27.09 -40.81
CA ASP A 184 -2.38 26.95 -40.06
C ASP A 184 -3.05 25.58 -40.28
N GLU A 185 -2.95 25.01 -41.49
CA GLU A 185 -3.46 23.67 -41.80
C GLU A 185 -2.82 22.58 -40.91
N VAL A 186 -1.52 22.72 -40.64
CA VAL A 186 -0.78 21.80 -39.76
C VAL A 186 -1.20 22.02 -38.31
N TYR A 187 -1.37 23.27 -37.87
CA TYR A 187 -1.89 23.57 -36.52
C TYR A 187 -3.29 23.00 -36.30
N LEU A 188 -4.22 23.22 -37.24
CA LEU A 188 -5.59 22.70 -37.17
C LEU A 188 -5.60 21.18 -37.06
N LYS A 189 -4.75 20.51 -37.85
CA LYS A 189 -4.60 19.06 -37.81
C LYS A 189 -4.06 18.59 -36.45
N GLU A 190 -2.97 19.17 -35.95
CA GLU A 190 -2.37 18.78 -34.67
C GLU A 190 -3.32 19.05 -33.48
N ILE A 191 -4.05 20.17 -33.49
CA ILE A 191 -5.07 20.49 -32.48
C ILE A 191 -6.14 19.40 -32.44
N ARG A 192 -6.69 19.03 -33.60
CA ARG A 192 -7.83 18.12 -33.69
C ARG A 192 -7.43 16.66 -33.49
N GLU A 193 -6.42 16.19 -34.22
CA GLU A 193 -6.05 14.77 -34.27
C GLU A 193 -5.22 14.32 -33.06
N ARG A 194 -4.47 15.22 -32.43
CA ARG A 194 -3.65 14.88 -31.26
C ARG A 194 -4.13 15.58 -30.01
N GLY A 195 -4.22 16.91 -30.03
CA GLY A 195 -4.55 17.71 -28.86
C GLY A 195 -5.90 17.32 -28.23
N ILE A 196 -7.00 17.64 -28.92
CA ILE A 196 -8.37 17.38 -28.47
C ILE A 196 -8.60 15.88 -28.26
N TYR A 197 -8.10 15.04 -29.16
CA TYR A 197 -8.18 13.59 -29.05
C TYR A 197 -7.59 13.08 -27.73
N TYR A 198 -6.32 13.40 -27.42
CA TYR A 198 -5.66 12.91 -26.22
C TYR A 198 -6.20 13.53 -24.93
N TRP A 199 -6.69 14.78 -24.96
CA TRP A 199 -7.41 15.34 -23.80
C TRP A 199 -8.68 14.57 -23.49
N ASN A 200 -9.49 14.24 -24.50
CA ASN A 200 -10.70 13.44 -24.31
C ASN A 200 -10.40 12.00 -23.86
N GLU A 201 -9.38 11.37 -24.43
CA GLU A 201 -8.94 10.05 -23.97
C GLU A 201 -8.46 10.07 -22.52
N ASN A 202 -7.75 11.12 -22.09
CA ASN A 202 -7.40 11.31 -20.69
C ASN A 202 -8.64 11.43 -19.80
N ILE A 203 -9.65 12.20 -20.19
CA ILE A 203 -10.93 12.33 -19.47
C ILE A 203 -11.62 10.96 -19.36
N ASN A 204 -11.64 10.18 -20.44
CA ASN A 204 -12.22 8.83 -20.48
C ASN A 204 -11.52 7.89 -19.48
N VAL A 205 -10.17 7.91 -19.46
CA VAL A 205 -9.39 7.11 -18.51
C VAL A 205 -9.69 7.54 -17.07
N ILE A 206 -9.69 8.83 -16.75
CA ILE A 206 -10.00 9.30 -15.39
C ILE A 206 -11.43 8.90 -14.98
N ASN A 207 -12.41 9.00 -15.89
CA ASN A 207 -13.79 8.60 -15.61
C ASN A 207 -13.92 7.09 -15.33
N SER A 208 -13.04 6.25 -15.89
CA SER A 208 -13.02 4.81 -15.61
C SER A 208 -12.65 4.48 -14.15
N PHE A 209 -11.95 5.40 -13.46
CA PHE A 209 -11.49 5.19 -12.08
C PHE A 209 -12.61 5.23 -11.04
N LYS A 210 -13.82 5.68 -11.40
CA LYS A 210 -14.98 5.67 -10.49
C LYS A 210 -15.35 4.26 -9.97
N ASN A 211 -14.93 3.23 -10.69
CA ASN A 211 -15.16 1.82 -10.35
C ASN A 211 -14.01 1.21 -9.54
N LEU A 212 -12.96 1.98 -9.23
CA LEU A 212 -11.79 1.52 -8.48
C LEU A 212 -11.91 1.97 -7.02
N GLU A 213 -11.59 1.07 -6.09
CA GLU A 213 -11.46 1.40 -4.68
C GLU A 213 -10.12 2.12 -4.44
N LEU A 214 -10.13 3.46 -4.58
CA LEU A 214 -8.94 4.30 -4.42
C LEU A 214 -9.01 5.15 -3.15
N PRO A 215 -7.90 5.36 -2.42
CA PRO A 215 -7.82 6.27 -1.28
C PRO A 215 -8.34 7.68 -1.58
N GLN A 216 -8.92 8.35 -0.58
CA GLN A 216 -9.51 9.69 -0.74
C GLN A 216 -8.57 10.72 -1.39
N PRO A 217 -7.28 10.85 -0.97
CA PRO A 217 -6.37 11.82 -1.59
C PRO A 217 -6.18 11.59 -3.10
N ILE A 218 -6.20 10.32 -3.53
CA ILE A 218 -6.09 9.95 -4.95
C ILE A 218 -7.37 10.33 -5.69
N ARG A 219 -8.55 10.06 -5.12
CA ARG A 219 -9.84 10.48 -5.73
C ARG A 219 -9.92 11.99 -5.91
N GLU A 220 -9.48 12.75 -4.91
CA GLU A 220 -9.44 14.21 -4.97
C GLU A 220 -8.44 14.72 -6.02
N ARG A 221 -7.26 14.09 -6.11
CA ARG A 221 -6.28 14.39 -7.16
C ARG A 221 -6.83 14.09 -8.56
N ASN A 222 -7.52 12.96 -8.74
CA ASN A 222 -8.15 12.57 -10.00
C ASN A 222 -9.25 13.56 -10.42
N SER A 223 -10.05 14.05 -9.47
CA SER A 223 -11.05 15.09 -9.73
C SER A 223 -10.42 16.39 -10.27
N ARG A 224 -9.30 16.83 -9.68
CA ARG A 224 -8.55 17.99 -10.16
C ARG A 224 -7.93 17.76 -11.54
N LEU A 225 -7.36 16.58 -11.78
CA LEU A 225 -6.81 16.20 -13.09
C LEU A 225 -7.89 16.20 -14.17
N LYS A 226 -9.07 15.64 -13.90
CA LYS A 226 -10.21 15.67 -14.83
C LYS A 226 -10.56 17.10 -15.21
N LYS A 227 -10.70 18.00 -14.23
CA LYS A 227 -11.01 19.41 -14.47
C LYS A 227 -9.93 20.10 -15.31
N TYR A 228 -8.66 19.77 -15.07
CA TYR A 228 -7.56 20.25 -15.90
C TYR A 228 -7.68 19.79 -17.36
N PHE A 229 -7.97 18.50 -17.59
CA PHE A 229 -8.15 17.96 -18.95
C PHE A 229 -9.36 18.55 -19.66
N GLU A 230 -10.49 18.72 -18.97
CA GLU A 230 -11.70 19.35 -19.51
C GLU A 230 -11.43 20.79 -19.97
N ILE A 231 -10.76 21.59 -19.14
CA ILE A 231 -10.41 22.98 -19.49
C ILE A 231 -9.40 23.01 -20.65
N ARG A 232 -8.45 22.07 -20.71
CA ARG A 232 -7.51 21.95 -21.83
C ARG A 232 -8.23 21.61 -23.14
N ALA A 233 -9.14 20.66 -23.13
CA ALA A 233 -9.95 20.30 -24.29
C ALA A 233 -10.76 21.51 -24.79
N GLU A 234 -11.48 22.20 -23.89
CA GLU A 234 -12.23 23.42 -24.24
C GLU A 234 -11.32 24.53 -24.80
N SER A 235 -10.14 24.72 -24.22
CA SER A 235 -9.17 25.69 -24.72
C SER A 235 -8.70 25.34 -26.14
N TYR A 236 -8.51 24.06 -26.44
CA TYR A 236 -8.06 23.62 -27.77
C TYR A 236 -9.17 23.77 -28.81
N GLU A 237 -10.42 23.52 -28.44
CA GLU A 237 -11.59 23.81 -29.29
C GLU A 237 -11.68 25.29 -29.67
N LEU A 238 -11.39 26.19 -28.72
CA LEU A 238 -11.35 27.63 -28.99
C LEU A 238 -10.14 28.03 -29.85
N MET A 239 -8.98 27.43 -29.64
CA MET A 239 -7.81 27.64 -30.49
C MET A 239 -8.07 27.20 -31.93
N TYR A 240 -8.69 26.02 -32.10
CA TYR A 240 -9.09 25.50 -33.41
C TYR A 240 -10.00 26.48 -34.14
N LYS A 241 -11.08 26.95 -33.48
CA LYS A 241 -12.03 27.91 -34.06
C LYS A 241 -11.38 29.25 -34.39
N GLY A 242 -10.46 29.74 -33.56
CA GLY A 242 -9.75 31.00 -33.81
C GLY A 242 -8.92 30.95 -35.10
N ILE A 243 -8.22 29.83 -35.32
CA ILE A 243 -7.42 29.62 -36.54
C ILE A 243 -8.32 29.39 -37.75
N GLU A 244 -9.33 28.52 -37.64
CA GLU A 244 -10.25 28.18 -38.73
C GLU A 244 -11.04 29.40 -39.24
N GLU A 245 -11.46 30.29 -38.34
CA GLU A 245 -12.20 31.50 -38.68
C GLU A 245 -11.30 32.72 -38.93
N GLY A 246 -9.98 32.61 -38.71
CA GLY A 246 -9.04 33.73 -38.82
C GLY A 246 -9.36 34.89 -37.87
N THR A 247 -9.74 34.60 -36.63
CA THR A 247 -10.25 35.60 -35.66
C THR A 247 -9.62 35.48 -34.27
N ASP A 248 -9.41 36.63 -33.64
CA ASP A 248 -8.88 36.73 -32.28
C ASP A 248 -9.97 36.75 -31.19
N LYS A 249 -11.26 36.64 -31.57
CA LYS A 249 -12.39 36.81 -30.63
C LYS A 249 -12.37 35.81 -29.46
N TYR A 250 -11.67 34.70 -29.59
CA TYR A 250 -11.53 33.66 -28.57
C TYR A 250 -10.34 33.85 -27.63
N ASN A 251 -9.38 34.74 -27.96
CA ASN A 251 -8.11 34.88 -27.24
C ASN A 251 -8.31 35.27 -25.77
N PHE A 252 -9.30 36.13 -25.49
CA PHE A 252 -9.64 36.49 -24.11
C PHE A 252 -10.04 35.27 -23.28
N LYS A 253 -10.91 34.41 -23.84
CA LYS A 253 -11.42 33.22 -23.16
C LYS A 253 -10.33 32.16 -22.96
N ILE A 254 -9.49 31.95 -23.98
CA ILE A 254 -8.29 31.10 -23.88
C ILE A 254 -7.38 31.60 -22.75
N GLY A 255 -7.18 32.91 -22.64
CA GLY A 255 -6.44 33.52 -21.52
C GLY A 255 -7.06 33.24 -20.15
N GLU A 256 -8.40 33.24 -20.02
CA GLU A 256 -9.07 32.81 -18.78
C GLU A 256 -8.80 31.34 -18.45
N TYR A 257 -8.85 30.46 -19.46
CA TYR A 257 -8.56 29.04 -19.27
C TYR A 257 -7.11 28.80 -18.86
N ASN A 258 -6.15 29.51 -19.45
CA ASN A 258 -4.74 29.41 -19.05
C ASN A 258 -4.53 29.75 -17.57
N ARG A 259 -5.16 30.82 -17.06
CA ARG A 259 -5.10 31.17 -15.63
C ARG A 259 -5.71 30.09 -14.74
N LYS A 260 -6.84 29.48 -15.14
CA LYS A 260 -7.47 28.37 -14.41
C LYS A 260 -6.58 27.12 -14.41
N ILE A 261 -5.95 26.81 -15.54
CA ILE A 261 -5.00 25.70 -15.68
C ILE A 261 -3.81 25.91 -14.74
N GLU A 262 -3.19 27.09 -14.73
CA GLU A 262 -2.08 27.40 -13.82
C GLU A 262 -2.45 27.22 -12.35
N TYR A 263 -3.65 27.66 -11.96
CA TYR A 263 -4.17 27.46 -10.62
C TYR A 263 -4.29 25.97 -10.26
N ILE A 264 -4.92 25.16 -11.12
CA ILE A 264 -5.09 23.72 -10.89
C ILE A 264 -3.73 23.01 -10.83
N LEU A 265 -2.80 23.36 -11.72
CA LEU A 265 -1.45 22.79 -11.72
C LEU A 265 -0.70 23.13 -10.43
N LYS A 266 -0.89 24.34 -9.88
CA LYS A 266 -0.33 24.72 -8.58
C LYS A 266 -0.89 23.86 -7.45
N GLU A 267 -2.20 23.60 -7.44
CA GLU A 267 -2.82 22.70 -6.45
C GLU A 267 -2.31 21.26 -6.57
N LEU A 268 -2.18 20.75 -7.81
CA LEU A 268 -1.66 19.41 -8.08
C LEU A 268 -0.20 19.24 -7.65
N ARG A 269 0.62 20.29 -7.72
CA ARG A 269 2.00 20.30 -7.24
C ARG A 269 2.10 20.54 -5.72
N GLY A 270 1.18 21.30 -5.14
CA GLY A 270 1.18 21.66 -3.71
C GLY A 270 0.82 20.51 -2.77
N ASN A 271 0.10 19.50 -3.26
CA ASN A 271 -0.31 18.32 -2.50
C ASN A 271 0.69 17.13 -2.57
N SER A 272 1.91 17.34 -3.06
CA SER A 272 2.97 16.31 -3.09
C SER A 272 3.91 16.37 -1.87
N LYS A 273 3.38 16.71 -0.70
CA LYS A 273 4.12 16.69 0.57
C LYS A 273 3.67 15.53 1.44
#